data_AF-A0A817BGJ5-F1
#
_entry.id   AF-A0A817BGJ5-F1
#
_cell.length_a   1.000
_cell.length_b   1.000
_cell.length_c   1.000
_cell.angle_alpha   90.00
_cell.angle_beta   90.00
_cell.angle_gamma   90.00
#
_symmetry.space_group_name_H-M   'P 1'
#
loop_
_entity.id
_entity.type
_entity.pdbx_description
1 polymer ?
#
loop_
_entity_poly.entity_id
_entity_poly.type
_entity_poly.pdbx_seq_one_letter_code
_entity_poly.pdbx_strand_id
1 'polypeptide(L)'
;MKVFVLRDWTLELCTLILPAVRDLIKSHYYLYNLTGCQTLERILSHFGKLIYDNVGAKSIGVDLSQQARRDKCQTCHHVLHEIRCLLEDRLKNISDLSLRQLFDDNLRLLNACERS
;
A
#
# COMPACT_ATOMS: atom_id res chain seq x y z
N MET A 1 -12.70 -9.95 21.65
CA MET A 1 -11.63 -10.09 20.64
C MET A 1 -10.84 -8.79 20.61
N LYS A 2 -9.68 -8.73 21.29
CA LYS A 2 -8.83 -7.54 21.27
C LYS A 2 -8.14 -7.50 19.91
N VAL A 3 -8.59 -6.62 19.04
CA VAL A 3 -7.85 -6.23 17.83
C VAL A 3 -6.47 -5.79 18.33
N PHE A 4 -5.41 -6.43 17.85
CA PHE A 4 -4.04 -5.97 18.10
C PHE A 4 -3.92 -4.57 17.51
N VAL A 5 -4.15 -3.56 18.34
CA VAL A 5 -3.67 -2.20 18.09
C VAL A 5 -2.16 -2.30 18.25
N LEU A 6 -1.48 -2.73 17.18
CA LEU A 6 -0.05 -2.47 17.01
C LEU A 6 0.06 -0.95 16.96
N ARG A 7 0.31 -0.34 18.11
CA ARG A 7 0.40 1.11 18.29
C ARG A 7 1.59 1.71 17.53
N ASP A 8 2.50 0.85 17.06
CA ASP A 8 3.74 1.22 16.38
C ASP A 8 3.83 0.54 15.02
N TRP A 9 2.94 0.91 14.08
CA TRP A 9 3.24 0.65 12.67
C TRP A 9 4.49 1.45 12.32
N THR A 10 5.48 0.81 11.71
CA THR A 10 6.71 1.46 11.26
C THR A 10 6.84 1.33 9.74
N LEU A 11 7.65 2.18 9.13
CA LEU A 11 7.95 2.09 7.70
C LEU A 11 8.61 0.74 7.35
N GLU A 12 9.37 0.15 8.27
CA GLU A 12 9.95 -1.19 8.13
C GLU A 12 8.88 -2.28 8.07
N LEU A 13 7.84 -2.18 8.90
CA LEU A 13 6.71 -3.11 8.82
C LEU A 13 5.98 -2.95 7.49
N CYS A 14 5.84 -1.72 6.97
CA CYS A 14 5.22 -1.50 5.65
C CYS A 14 5.99 -2.21 4.53
N THR A 15 7.33 -2.19 4.55
CA THR A 15 8.15 -2.90 3.55
C THR A 15 7.95 -4.42 3.56
N LEU A 16 7.58 -5.00 4.71
CA LEU A 16 7.32 -6.44 4.85
C LEU A 16 5.86 -6.81 4.57
N ILE A 17 4.92 -5.96 4.98
CA ILE A 17 3.48 -6.23 4.89
C ILE A 17 2.95 -5.98 3.49
N LEU A 18 3.44 -4.95 2.77
CA LEU A 18 2.95 -4.61 1.43
C LEU A 18 3.05 -5.78 0.42
N PRO A 19 4.17 -6.54 0.35
CA PRO A 19 4.22 -7.75 -0.48
C PRO A 19 3.17 -8.79 -0.11
N ALA A 20 2.94 -9.03 1.19
CA ALA A 20 1.91 -9.96 1.65
C ALA A 20 0.50 -9.46 1.29
N VAL A 21 0.23 -8.16 1.41
CA VAL A 21 -1.02 -7.53 0.98
C VAL A 21 -1.26 -7.73 -0.52
N ARG A 22 -0.23 -7.52 -1.35
CA ARG A 22 -0.30 -7.79 -2.79
C ARG A 22 -0.69 -9.25 -3.05
N ASP A 23 -0.09 -10.19 -2.34
CA ASP A 23 -0.36 -11.61 -2.53
C ASP A 23 -1.75 -12.02 -2.02
N LEU A 24 -2.26 -11.38 -0.96
CA LEU A 24 -3.65 -11.51 -0.52
C LEU A 24 -4.64 -11.02 -1.57
N ILE A 25 -4.37 -9.88 -2.22
CA ILE A 25 -5.21 -9.32 -3.29
C ILE A 25 -5.18 -10.21 -4.55
N LYS A 26 -4.11 -10.98 -4.78
CA LYS A 26 -4.06 -11.98 -5.88
C LYS A 26 -4.95 -13.19 -5.63
N SER A 27 -5.39 -13.43 -4.40
CA SER A 27 -6.17 -14.60 -4.03
C SER A 27 -7.53 -14.67 -4.73
N HIS A 28 -8.00 -15.90 -4.97
CA HIS A 28 -9.36 -16.16 -5.45
C HIS A 28 -10.42 -16.03 -4.34
N TYR A 29 -10.01 -15.99 -3.08
CA TYR A 29 -10.93 -15.96 -1.94
C TYR A 29 -11.31 -14.53 -1.57
N TYR A 30 -12.61 -14.24 -1.51
CA TYR A 30 -13.15 -12.93 -1.14
C TYR A 30 -12.56 -12.40 0.18
N LEU A 31 -12.49 -13.23 1.23
CA LEU A 31 -11.99 -12.81 2.55
C LEU A 31 -10.51 -12.40 2.53
N TYR A 32 -9.71 -13.00 1.65
CA TYR A 32 -8.29 -12.66 1.49
C TYR A 32 -8.17 -11.31 0.80
N ASN A 33 -8.94 -11.10 -0.27
CA ASN A 33 -9.02 -9.83 -0.97
C ASN A 33 -9.49 -8.70 -0.04
N LEU A 34 -10.55 -8.94 0.73
CA LEU A 34 -11.08 -8.01 1.73
C LEU A 34 -10.02 -7.63 2.77
N THR A 35 -9.35 -8.62 3.35
CA THR A 35 -8.30 -8.39 4.36
C THR A 35 -7.11 -7.62 3.78
N GLY A 36 -6.69 -7.98 2.56
CA GLY A 36 -5.61 -7.28 1.84
C GLY A 36 -5.97 -5.81 1.60
N CYS A 37 -7.15 -5.54 1.06
CA CYS A 37 -7.66 -4.19 0.81
C CYS A 37 -7.82 -3.36 2.09
N GLN A 38 -8.41 -3.92 3.16
CA GLN A 38 -8.51 -3.21 4.44
C GLN A 38 -7.15 -2.90 5.06
N THR A 39 -6.18 -3.79 4.88
CA THR A 39 -4.80 -3.56 5.34
C THR A 39 -4.12 -2.47 4.52
N LEU A 40 -4.33 -2.47 3.20
CA LEU A 40 -3.82 -1.44 2.30
C LEU A 40 -4.36 -0.05 2.65
N GLU A 41 -5.68 0.07 2.85
CA GLU A 41 -6.35 1.30 3.27
C GLU A 41 -5.73 1.87 4.56
N ARG A 42 -5.46 1.00 5.55
CA ARG A 42 -4.82 1.41 6.80
C ARG A 42 -3.38 1.89 6.56
N ILE A 43 -2.59 1.18 5.75
CA ILE A 43 -1.22 1.59 5.42
C ILE A 43 -1.22 2.96 4.73
N LEU A 44 -2.08 3.16 3.72
CA LEU A 44 -2.15 4.42 2.98
C LEU A 44 -2.61 5.59 3.85
N SER A 45 -3.57 5.35 4.74
CA SER A 45 -4.06 6.37 5.67
C SER A 45 -3.01 6.86 6.66
N HIS A 46 -2.05 6.01 7.05
CA HIS A 46 -1.00 6.36 8.01
C HIS A 46 0.34 6.74 7.37
N PHE A 47 0.76 6.02 6.33
CA PHE A 47 2.08 6.15 5.71
C PHE A 47 2.05 6.67 4.28
N GLY A 48 0.87 6.77 3.64
CA GLY A 48 0.76 7.18 2.24
C GLY A 48 1.51 8.48 1.98
N LYS A 49 1.16 9.54 2.73
CA LYS A 49 1.84 10.84 2.62
C LYS A 49 3.36 10.74 2.82
N LEU A 50 3.81 10.04 3.87
CA LEU A 50 5.24 9.88 4.15
C LEU A 50 5.98 9.15 3.01
N ILE A 51 5.36 8.14 2.41
CA ILE A 51 5.93 7.38 1.30
C ILE A 51 6.05 8.29 0.07
N TYR A 52 4.97 8.92 -0.37
CA TYR A 52 4.97 9.74 -1.59
C TYR A 52 5.82 11.02 -1.44
N ASP A 53 5.80 11.69 -0.29
CA ASP A 53 6.62 12.90 -0.03
C ASP A 53 8.13 12.61 -0.08
N ASN A 54 8.57 11.40 0.32
CA ASN A 54 10.00 11.08 0.44
C ASN A 54 10.60 10.46 -0.84
N VAL A 55 9.79 10.00 -1.81
CA VAL A 55 10.27 9.37 -3.06
C VAL A 55 10.85 10.41 -4.05
N GLY A 56 10.46 11.68 -3.95
CA GLY A 56 10.97 12.78 -4.80
C GLY A 56 12.00 13.70 -4.15
N ALA A 57 12.28 13.53 -2.86
CA ALA A 57 13.13 14.46 -2.11
C ALA A 57 14.62 14.24 -2.41
N LYS A 58 15.27 15.21 -3.08
CA LYS A 58 16.74 15.25 -3.22
C LYS A 58 17.39 15.55 -1.86
N SER A 59 18.26 14.67 -1.32
CA SER A 59 19.15 15.13 -0.24
C SER A 59 20.39 15.79 -0.80
N ILE A 60 20.64 16.98 -0.30
CA ILE A 60 21.93 17.64 -0.39
C ILE A 60 22.69 17.26 0.90
N GLY A 61 23.52 16.21 0.85
CA GLY A 61 24.35 15.76 1.98
C GLY A 61 24.40 14.24 2.20
N VAL A 62 25.40 13.79 2.97
CA VAL A 62 25.64 12.37 3.34
C VAL A 62 24.94 12.06 4.67
N ASP A 63 23.61 12.14 4.70
CA ASP A 63 22.83 11.65 5.86
C ASP A 63 22.32 10.23 5.58
N LEU A 64 23.04 9.24 6.12
CA LEU A 64 22.72 7.82 5.99
C LEU A 64 21.34 7.46 6.55
N SER A 65 20.85 8.19 7.56
CA SER A 65 19.53 7.96 8.15
C SER A 65 18.40 8.39 7.22
N GLN A 66 18.58 9.54 6.54
CA GLN A 66 17.65 10.00 5.51
C GLN A 66 17.69 9.10 4.27
N GLN A 67 18.87 8.63 3.88
CA GLN A 67 19.01 7.69 2.77
C GLN A 67 18.28 6.38 3.06
N ALA A 68 18.49 5.76 4.22
CA ALA A 68 17.80 4.53 4.61
C ALA A 68 16.26 4.70 4.66
N ARG A 69 15.77 5.87 5.07
CA ARG A 69 14.32 6.18 5.02
C ARG A 69 13.82 6.28 3.58
N ARG A 70 14.55 6.96 2.69
CA ARG A 70 14.20 7.06 1.27
C ARG A 70 14.15 5.70 0.59
N ASP A 71 15.16 4.86 0.81
CA ASP A 71 15.23 3.52 0.21
C ASP A 71 14.03 2.66 0.62
N LYS A 72 13.61 2.75 1.89
CA LYS A 72 12.39 2.10 2.40
C LYS A 72 11.12 2.67 1.77
N CYS A 73 10.98 4.00 1.70
CA CYS A 73 9.85 4.63 1.02
C CYS A 73 9.78 4.23 -0.45
N GLN A 74 10.92 4.17 -1.14
CA GLN A 74 11.01 3.78 -2.54
C GLN A 74 10.63 2.32 -2.76
N THR A 75 11.06 1.43 -1.85
CA THR A 75 10.62 0.03 -1.84
C THR A 75 9.10 -0.07 -1.65
N CYS A 76 8.55 0.61 -0.65
CA CYS A 76 7.09 0.67 -0.44
C CYS A 76 6.37 1.20 -1.68
N HIS A 77 6.86 2.30 -2.26
CA HIS A 77 6.27 2.94 -3.44
C HIS A 77 6.28 1.99 -4.66
N HIS A 78 7.36 1.25 -4.87
CA HIS A 78 7.42 0.24 -5.93
C HIS A 78 6.34 -0.83 -5.75
N VAL A 79 6.19 -1.38 -4.53
CA VAL A 79 5.16 -2.40 -4.26
C VAL A 79 3.75 -1.80 -4.36
N LEU A 80 3.53 -0.56 -3.93
CA LEU A 80 2.26 0.14 -4.09
C LEU A 80 1.89 0.32 -5.57
N HIS A 81 2.88 0.62 -6.42
CA HIS A 81 2.69 0.68 -7.86
C HIS A 81 2.30 -0.70 -8.44
N GLU A 82 2.95 -1.78 -8.01
CA GLU A 82 2.55 -3.14 -8.43
C GLU A 82 1.12 -3.49 -7.99
N ILE A 83 0.73 -3.13 -6.76
CA ILE A 83 -0.63 -3.32 -6.25
C ILE A 83 -1.64 -2.53 -7.09
N ARG A 84 -1.31 -1.29 -7.49
CA ARG A 84 -2.17 -0.50 -8.38
C ARG A 84 -2.41 -1.22 -9.71
N CYS A 85 -1.34 -1.64 -10.39
CA CYS A 85 -1.44 -2.37 -11.65
C CYS A 85 -2.25 -3.67 -11.50
N LEU A 86 -2.08 -4.38 -10.38
CA LEU A 86 -2.86 -5.58 -10.06
C LEU A 86 -4.35 -5.27 -9.90
N LEU A 87 -4.72 -4.21 -9.18
CA LEU A 87 -6.12 -3.81 -9.00
C LEU A 87 -6.75 -3.43 -10.34
N GLU A 88 -6.05 -2.66 -11.17
CA GLU A 88 -6.51 -2.27 -12.51
C GLU A 88 -6.74 -3.48 -13.42
N ASP A 89 -5.83 -4.45 -13.42
CA ASP A 89 -5.96 -5.69 -14.19
C ASP A 89 -7.14 -6.53 -13.71
N ARG A 90 -7.27 -6.68 -12.38
CA ARG A 90 -8.38 -7.43 -11.77
C ARG A 90 -9.73 -6.79 -12.07
N LEU A 91 -9.82 -5.47 -12.04
CA LEU A 91 -11.06 -4.73 -12.33
C LEU A 91 -11.59 -4.96 -13.75
N LYS A 92 -10.72 -5.25 -14.73
CA LYS A 92 -11.13 -5.56 -16.12
C LYS A 92 -11.86 -6.89 -16.23
N ASN A 93 -11.50 -7.86 -15.37
CA ASN A 93 -11.92 -9.25 -15.50
C ASN A 93 -12.90 -9.70 -14.40
N ILE A 94 -13.29 -8.80 -13.49
CA ILE A 94 -14.11 -9.15 -12.33
C ILE A 94 -15.60 -8.91 -12.57
N SER A 95 -16.41 -9.95 -12.37
CA SER A 95 -17.88 -9.87 -12.46
C SER A 95 -18.53 -9.64 -11.09
N ASP A 96 -17.85 -9.99 -10.00
CA ASP A 96 -18.34 -9.78 -8.64
C ASP A 96 -18.37 -8.29 -8.30
N LEU A 97 -19.58 -7.76 -8.09
CA LEU A 97 -19.81 -6.33 -7.82
C LEU A 97 -19.22 -5.89 -6.47
N SER A 98 -19.21 -6.76 -5.47
CA SER A 98 -18.70 -6.43 -4.13
C SER A 98 -17.18 -6.28 -4.17
N LEU A 99 -16.49 -7.22 -4.82
CA LEU A 99 -15.04 -7.12 -5.04
C LEU A 99 -14.69 -5.96 -5.96
N ARG A 100 -15.51 -5.70 -6.98
CA ARG A 100 -15.32 -4.55 -7.87
C ARG A 100 -15.34 -3.24 -7.08
N GLN A 101 -16.33 -3.05 -6.22
CA GLN A 101 -16.44 -1.86 -5.38
C GLN A 101 -15.24 -1.72 -4.44
N LEU A 102 -14.88 -2.82 -3.77
CA LEU A 102 -13.73 -2.86 -2.87
C LEU A 102 -12.41 -2.46 -3.56
N PHE A 103 -12.16 -2.99 -4.76
CA PHE A 103 -10.96 -2.68 -5.54
C PHE A 103 -10.96 -1.26 -6.07
N ASP A 104 -12.11 -0.76 -6.52
CA ASP A 104 -12.27 0.61 -7.00
C ASP A 104 -12.01 1.64 -5.88
N ASP A 105 -12.52 1.39 -4.67
CA ASP A 105 -12.29 2.26 -3.51
C ASP A 105 -10.81 2.30 -3.09
N ASN A 106 -10.13 1.14 -3.11
CA ASN A 106 -8.69 1.09 -2.83
C ASN A 106 -7.85 1.78 -3.91
N LEU A 107 -8.24 1.63 -5.18
CA LEU A 107 -7.58 2.30 -6.29
C LEU A 107 -7.73 3.84 -6.20
N ARG A 108 -8.91 4.33 -5.78
CA ARG A 108 -9.13 5.75 -5.51
C ARG A 108 -8.24 6.28 -4.39
N LEU A 109 -8.12 5.53 -3.28
CA LEU A 109 -7.23 5.90 -2.17
C LEU A 109 -5.76 5.96 -2.60
N LEU A 110 -5.28 4.97 -3.36
CA LEU A 110 -3.93 4.96 -3.91
C LEU A 110 -3.67 6.21 -4.77
N ASN A 111 -4.57 6.50 -5.71
CA ASN A 111 -4.44 7.65 -6.60
C ASN A 111 -4.52 9.00 -5.86
N ALA A 112 -5.27 9.07 -4.76
CA ALA A 112 -5.33 10.27 -3.92
C ALA A 112 -4.00 10.52 -3.19
N CYS A 113 -3.34 9.45 -2.70
CA CYS A 113 -2.04 9.56 -2.06
C CYS A 113 -0.91 9.94 -3.05
N GLU A 114 -0.96 9.45 -4.29
CA GLU A 114 0.06 9.76 -5.31
C GLU A 114 0.05 11.23 -5.76
N ARG A 115 -1.09 11.91 -5.65
CA ARG A 115 -1.26 13.32 -6.05
C ARG A 115 -1.03 14.33 -4.94
N SER A 116 -0.85 13.88 -3.70
CA SER A 116 -0.61 14.73 -2.52
C SER A 116 0.86 15.13 -2.41
#